data_AF-A0A4U8UYK4-F1
#
_entry.id   AF-A0A4U8UYK4-F1
#
_cell.length_a   1.000
_cell.length_b   1.000
_cell.length_c   1.000
_cell.angle_alpha   90.00
_cell.angle_beta   90.00
_cell.angle_gamma   90.00
#
_symmetry.space_group_name_H-M   'P 1'
#
loop_
_entity.id
_entity.type
_entity.pdbx_description
1 polymer ?
#
loop_
_entity_poly.entity_id
_entity_poly.type
_entity_poly.pdbx_seq_one_letter_code
_entity_poly.pdbx_strand_id
1 'polypeptide(L)'
;MTWLLKVFGYSDSEGECDKMELLMPYLQALSQFREGVRKSAIVSKEKAILKLCDDLRDEVLPELGVLLEDKDGQTSVKFVDPKELLRERELKKQAEAAKLAEKQKREKERQEKEAQKRVNPKDLFTKGPEAHLYSKFDERGVPTHMADGEEISEKKKKKLEKAYDLQKKNYEKAMAASASG
;
A
#
# COMPACT_ATOMS: atom_id res chain seq x y z
N MET A 1 3.08 36.29 36.70
CA MET A 1 1.88 36.87 36.05
C MET A 1 1.98 36.78 34.53
N THR A 2 1.84 35.59 33.95
CA THR A 2 1.91 35.39 32.47
C THR A 2 0.88 34.35 32.02
N TRP A 3 -0.35 34.49 32.54
CA TRP A 3 -1.52 33.68 32.18
C TRP A 3 -2.61 34.52 31.50
N LEU A 4 -2.22 35.53 30.70
CA LEU A 4 -3.15 36.49 30.09
C LEU A 4 -2.64 37.07 28.76
N LEU A 5 -2.05 36.24 27.89
CA LEU A 5 -1.66 36.62 26.52
C LEU A 5 -2.18 35.63 25.44
N LYS A 6 -3.10 34.72 25.79
CA LYS A 6 -3.64 33.72 24.86
C LYS A 6 -5.16 33.84 24.66
N VAL A 7 -5.65 35.07 24.58
CA VAL A 7 -7.08 35.37 24.29
C VAL A 7 -7.25 36.39 23.15
N PHE A 8 -6.22 37.16 22.82
CA PHE A 8 -6.18 37.92 21.57
C PHE A 8 -5.19 37.24 20.62
N GLY A 9 -5.64 36.89 19.42
CA GLY A 9 -4.83 36.32 18.35
C GLY A 9 -3.76 37.29 17.86
N TYR A 10 -2.72 37.48 18.67
CA TYR A 10 -1.51 38.16 18.28
C TYR A 10 -0.70 37.15 17.45
N SER A 11 -0.95 37.16 16.14
CA SER A 11 -0.12 36.48 15.17
C SER A 11 1.27 37.10 15.20
N ASP A 12 2.30 36.28 15.10
CA ASP A 12 3.72 36.65 14.93
C ASP A 12 3.96 37.23 13.51
N SER A 13 3.04 38.10 13.04
CA SER A 13 2.89 38.46 11.63
C SER A 13 3.88 39.52 11.14
N GLU A 14 4.46 40.32 12.04
CA GLU A 14 5.41 41.37 11.65
C GLU A 14 6.73 40.77 11.14
N GLY A 15 7.29 39.78 11.82
CA GLY A 15 8.55 39.12 11.40
C GLY A 15 8.40 38.10 10.26
N GLU A 16 7.19 37.66 9.95
CA GLU A 16 6.90 36.75 8.85
C GLU A 16 6.69 37.49 7.52
N CYS A 17 6.09 38.69 7.57
CA CYS A 17 5.93 39.59 6.42
C CYS A 17 7.27 40.04 5.84
N ASP A 18 8.22 40.45 6.70
CA ASP A 18 9.56 40.89 6.29
C ASP A 18 10.38 39.77 5.62
N LYS A 19 10.24 38.53 6.09
CA LYS A 19 10.89 37.36 5.48
C LYS A 19 10.31 37.04 4.12
N MET A 20 8.99 37.12 3.96
CA MET A 20 8.34 36.89 2.67
C MET A 20 8.78 37.93 1.65
N GLU A 21 8.79 39.21 2.01
CA GLU A 21 9.23 40.30 1.12
C GLU A 21 10.69 40.13 0.70
N LEU A 22 11.56 39.72 1.63
CA LEU A 22 12.96 39.41 1.34
C LEU A 22 13.12 38.21 0.40
N LEU A 23 12.32 37.15 0.56
CA LEU A 23 12.44 35.90 -0.20
C LEU A 23 11.80 35.95 -1.59
N MET A 24 10.76 36.78 -1.79
CA MET A 24 10.05 36.92 -3.06
C MET A 24 10.96 37.11 -4.29
N PRO A 25 11.94 38.04 -4.32
CA PRO A 25 12.80 38.20 -5.50
C PRO A 25 13.64 36.95 -5.80
N TYR A 26 14.08 36.22 -4.78
CA TYR A 26 14.81 34.96 -4.94
C TYR A 26 13.93 33.84 -5.49
N LEU A 27 12.69 33.72 -4.98
CA LEU A 27 11.74 32.71 -5.44
C LEU A 27 11.26 33.00 -6.86
N GLN A 28 11.09 34.28 -7.23
CA GLN A 28 10.82 34.69 -8.60
C GLN A 28 11.98 34.35 -9.54
N ALA A 29 13.22 34.66 -9.16
CA ALA A 29 14.41 34.32 -9.94
C ALA A 29 14.57 32.79 -10.11
N LEU A 30 14.36 32.01 -9.03
CA LEU A 30 14.37 30.55 -9.07
C LEU A 30 13.28 29.99 -9.98
N SER A 31 12.08 30.56 -9.92
CA SER A 31 10.95 30.17 -10.77
C SER A 31 11.25 30.39 -12.25
N GLN A 32 11.76 31.57 -12.61
CA GLN A 32 12.15 31.89 -13.99
C GLN A 32 13.29 30.98 -14.47
N PHE A 33 14.28 30.73 -13.62
CA PHE A 33 15.36 29.79 -13.93
C PHE A 33 14.83 28.38 -14.21
N ARG A 34 13.98 27.85 -13.32
CA ARG A 34 13.34 26.52 -13.49
C ARG A 34 12.56 26.46 -14.79
N GLU A 35 11.75 27.48 -15.11
CA GLU A 35 11.01 27.53 -16.37
C GLU A 35 11.93 27.48 -17.59
N GLY A 36 13.04 28.23 -17.57
CA GLY A 36 14.04 28.21 -18.63
C GLY A 36 14.64 26.83 -18.82
N VAL A 37 15.10 26.20 -17.72
CA VAL A 37 15.65 24.84 -17.72
C VAL A 37 14.63 23.82 -18.22
N ARG A 38 13.37 23.90 -17.76
CA ARG A 38 12.28 23.01 -18.20
C ARG A 38 12.01 23.15 -19.70
N LYS A 39 11.92 24.38 -20.22
CA LYS A 39 11.72 24.64 -21.66
C LYS A 39 12.86 24.03 -22.48
N SER A 40 14.12 24.23 -22.07
CA SER A 40 15.27 23.60 -22.72
C SER A 40 15.22 22.08 -22.66
N ALA A 41 14.88 21.50 -21.50
CA ALA A 41 14.80 20.05 -21.31
C ALA A 41 13.67 19.39 -22.13
N ILE A 42 12.55 20.09 -22.36
CA ILE A 42 11.48 19.62 -23.26
C ILE A 42 12.01 19.53 -24.69
N VAL A 43 12.73 20.55 -25.16
CA VAL A 43 13.29 20.59 -26.53
C VAL A 43 14.35 19.50 -26.70
N SER A 44 15.24 19.32 -25.73
CA SER A 44 16.28 18.27 -25.76
C SER A 44 15.75 16.88 -25.42
N LYS A 45 14.49 16.75 -24.97
CA LYS A 45 13.85 15.50 -24.51
C LYS A 45 14.57 14.83 -23.34
N GLU A 46 15.27 15.61 -22.52
CA GLU A 46 16.03 15.13 -21.37
C GLU A 46 15.13 14.91 -20.15
N LYS A 47 14.60 13.68 -20.05
CA LYS A 47 13.66 13.29 -18.99
C LYS A 47 14.23 13.43 -17.59
N ALA A 48 15.53 13.23 -17.41
CA ALA A 48 16.19 13.37 -16.11
C ALA A 48 16.12 14.81 -15.59
N ILE A 49 16.34 15.79 -16.46
CA ILE A 49 16.27 17.21 -16.09
C ILE A 49 14.82 17.61 -15.79
N LEU A 50 13.85 17.14 -16.58
CA LEU A 50 12.43 17.36 -16.30
C LEU A 50 12.03 16.82 -14.93
N LYS A 51 12.50 15.61 -14.59
CA LYS A 51 12.29 15.03 -13.27
C LYS A 51 12.88 15.89 -12.17
N LEU A 52 14.11 16.39 -12.33
CA LEU A 52 14.72 17.30 -11.34
C LEU A 52 13.92 18.60 -11.16
N CYS A 53 13.36 19.16 -12.24
CA CYS A 53 12.48 20.32 -12.15
C CYS A 53 11.16 20.00 -11.44
N ASP A 54 10.60 18.80 -11.62
CA ASP A 54 9.38 18.36 -10.95
C ASP A 54 9.65 18.06 -9.47
N ASP A 55 10.75 17.36 -9.14
CA ASP A 55 11.18 17.10 -7.77
C ASP A 55 11.39 18.41 -6.97
N LEU A 56 12.01 19.44 -7.59
CA LEU A 56 12.14 20.75 -6.97
C LEU A 56 10.77 21.39 -6.67
N ARG A 57 9.79 21.24 -7.58
CA ARG A 57 8.47 21.88 -7.46
C ARG A 57 7.57 21.17 -6.46
N ASP A 58 7.53 19.85 -6.52
CA ASP A 58 6.51 19.04 -5.86
C ASP A 58 7.03 18.40 -4.55
N GLU A 59 8.36 18.34 -4.35
CA GLU A 59 8.96 17.72 -3.15
C GLU A 59 9.76 18.73 -2.32
N VAL A 60 10.67 19.50 -2.93
CA VAL A 60 11.62 20.36 -2.17
C VAL A 60 11.00 21.68 -1.71
N LEU A 61 10.40 22.47 -2.62
CA LEU A 61 9.80 23.76 -2.24
C LEU A 61 8.65 23.62 -1.24
N PRO A 62 7.77 22.60 -1.33
CA PRO A 62 6.71 22.39 -0.35
C PRO A 62 7.24 22.10 1.06
N GLU A 63 8.39 21.43 1.20
CA GLU A 63 9.05 21.22 2.51
C GLU A 63 9.51 22.53 3.16
N LEU A 64 9.75 23.56 2.35
CA LEU A 64 10.08 24.91 2.79
C LEU A 64 8.84 25.80 2.94
N GLY A 65 7.63 25.27 2.76
CA GLY A 65 6.37 26.04 2.83
C GLY A 65 6.12 26.89 1.59
N VAL A 66 6.72 26.55 0.45
CA VAL A 66 6.60 27.30 -0.80
C VAL A 66 5.94 26.43 -1.87
N LEU A 67 4.86 26.93 -2.47
CA LEU A 67 4.21 26.31 -3.61
C LEU A 67 4.37 27.20 -4.84
N LEU A 68 4.72 26.58 -5.97
CA LEU A 68 4.72 27.25 -7.27
C LEU A 68 3.45 26.85 -8.04
N GLU A 69 2.56 27.82 -8.27
CA GLU A 69 1.36 27.65 -9.08
C GLU A 69 1.58 28.23 -10.48
N ASP A 70 1.53 27.39 -11.50
CA ASP A 70 1.51 27.83 -12.90
C ASP A 70 0.08 28.28 -13.27
N LYS A 71 -0.18 29.59 -13.35
CA LYS A 71 -1.48 30.14 -13.80
C LYS A 71 -1.27 31.02 -15.04
N ASP A 72 -2.02 30.74 -16.10
CA ASP A 72 -2.03 31.56 -17.33
C ASP A 72 -0.63 31.85 -17.93
N GLY A 73 0.30 30.91 -17.79
CA GLY A 73 1.68 31.07 -18.27
C GLY A 73 2.59 31.90 -17.37
N GLN A 74 2.14 32.26 -16.17
CA GLN A 74 2.92 32.96 -15.16
C GLN A 74 3.01 32.10 -13.89
N THR A 75 4.22 31.81 -13.43
CA THR A 75 4.41 31.11 -12.16
C THR A 75 4.21 32.06 -10.99
N SER A 76 3.24 31.77 -10.13
CA SER A 76 2.96 32.49 -8.88
C SER A 76 3.49 31.71 -7.69
N VAL A 77 4.08 32.42 -6.72
CA VAL A 77 4.61 31.84 -5.48
C VAL A 77 3.57 31.98 -4.38
N LYS A 78 3.24 30.88 -3.71
CA LYS A 78 2.32 30.86 -2.57
C LYS A 78 3.05 30.30 -1.35
N PHE A 79 2.99 31.03 -0.24
CA PHE A 79 3.48 30.55 1.05
C PHE A 79 2.37 29.79 1.78
N VAL A 80 2.74 28.68 2.39
CA VAL A 80 1.87 27.78 3.15
C VAL A 80 2.65 27.26 4.36
N ASP A 81 1.95 26.95 5.46
CA ASP A 81 2.62 26.44 6.65
C ASP A 81 3.26 25.06 6.35
N PRO A 82 4.60 24.92 6.45
CA PRO A 82 5.28 23.64 6.22
C PRO A 82 4.73 22.51 7.08
N LYS A 83 4.23 22.80 8.29
CA LYS A 83 3.69 21.79 9.20
C LYS A 83 2.37 21.21 8.70
N GLU A 84 1.56 21.98 8.00
CA GLU A 84 0.31 21.48 7.41
C GLU A 84 0.61 20.62 6.19
N LEU A 85 1.50 21.07 5.30
CA LEU A 85 1.92 20.30 4.13
C LEU A 85 2.57 18.95 4.48
N LEU A 86 3.45 18.94 5.49
CA LEU A 86 4.11 17.70 5.94
C LEU A 86 3.09 16.70 6.49
N ARG A 87 2.06 17.16 7.21
CA ARG A 87 0.98 16.29 7.70
C ARG A 87 0.16 15.70 6.56
N GLU A 88 -0.23 16.51 5.58
CA GLU A 88 -1.00 16.04 4.42
C GLU A 88 -0.21 15.03 3.58
N ARG A 89 1.07 15.29 3.35
CA ARG A 89 1.96 14.40 2.58
C ARG A 89 2.20 13.08 3.31
N GLU A 90 2.41 13.11 4.62
CA GLU A 90 2.55 11.90 5.42
C GLU A 90 1.24 11.09 5.44
N LEU A 91 0.09 11.73 5.58
CA LEU A 91 -1.21 11.06 5.48
C LEU A 91 -1.42 10.41 4.11
N LYS A 92 -1.05 11.11 3.03
CA LYS A 92 -1.15 10.56 1.66
C LYS A 92 -0.21 9.37 1.47
N LYS A 93 1.04 9.47 1.93
CA LYS A 93 2.03 8.39 1.87
C LYS A 93 1.59 7.16 2.67
N GLN A 94 1.04 7.36 3.87
CA GLN A 94 0.48 6.29 4.68
C GLN A 94 -0.74 5.64 4.01
N ALA A 95 -1.62 6.43 3.40
CA ALA A 95 -2.77 5.91 2.68
C ALA A 95 -2.36 5.09 1.44
N GLU A 96 -1.35 5.53 0.69
CA GLU A 96 -0.80 4.78 -0.45
C GLU A 96 -0.10 3.49 0.01
N ALA A 97 0.69 3.54 1.08
CA ALA A 97 1.33 2.37 1.67
C ALA A 97 0.30 1.35 2.18
N ALA A 98 -0.77 1.82 2.85
CA ALA A 98 -1.86 0.98 3.33
C ALA A 98 -2.60 0.29 2.17
N LYS A 99 -2.92 1.03 1.10
CA LYS A 99 -3.53 0.46 -0.12
C LYS A 99 -2.65 -0.60 -0.77
N LEU A 100 -1.34 -0.35 -0.85
CA LEU A 100 -0.41 -1.33 -1.41
C LEU A 100 -0.31 -2.58 -0.54
N ALA A 101 -0.22 -2.42 0.78
CA ALA A 101 -0.18 -3.53 1.72
C ALA A 101 -1.47 -4.36 1.69
N GLU A 102 -2.64 -3.73 1.61
CA GLU A 102 -3.93 -4.42 1.47
C GLU A 102 -3.99 -5.21 0.16
N LYS A 103 -3.57 -4.61 -0.96
CA LYS A 103 -3.52 -5.29 -2.26
C LYS A 103 -2.61 -6.51 -2.22
N GLN A 104 -1.43 -6.40 -1.60
CA GLN A 104 -0.49 -7.51 -1.44
C GLN A 104 -1.05 -8.61 -0.54
N LYS A 105 -1.71 -8.24 0.58
CA LYS A 105 -2.35 -9.21 1.48
C LYS A 105 -3.47 -9.97 0.77
N ARG A 106 -4.33 -9.28 0.03
CA ARG A 106 -5.42 -9.87 -0.74
C ARG A 106 -4.90 -10.81 -1.83
N GLU A 107 -3.81 -10.45 -2.49
CA GLU A 107 -3.18 -11.31 -3.49
C GLU A 107 -2.61 -12.59 -2.85
N LYS A 108 -1.90 -12.47 -1.73
CA LYS A 108 -1.38 -13.63 -0.99
C LYS A 108 -2.51 -14.54 -0.52
N GLU A 109 -3.57 -14.00 0.06
CA GLU A 109 -4.75 -14.78 0.48
C GLU A 109 -5.44 -15.47 -0.71
N ARG A 110 -5.49 -14.83 -1.88
CA ARG A 110 -6.03 -15.44 -3.10
C ARG A 110 -5.17 -16.62 -3.54
N GLN A 111 -3.85 -16.42 -3.63
CA GLN A 111 -2.91 -17.46 -4.02
C GLN A 111 -2.91 -18.64 -3.05
N GLU A 112 -3.00 -18.37 -1.74
CA GLU A 112 -3.09 -19.42 -0.74
C GLU A 112 -4.39 -20.23 -0.86
N LYS A 113 -5.54 -19.56 -1.04
CA LYS A 113 -6.83 -20.23 -1.30
C LYS A 113 -6.82 -21.05 -2.59
N GLU A 114 -6.15 -20.57 -3.63
CA GLU A 114 -5.98 -21.30 -4.89
C GLU A 114 -5.05 -22.51 -4.74
N ALA A 115 -3.94 -22.35 -4.02
CA ALA A 115 -3.02 -23.44 -3.70
C ALA A 115 -3.70 -24.52 -2.85
N GLN A 116 -4.50 -24.14 -1.85
CA GLN A 116 -5.27 -25.08 -1.03
C GLN A 116 -6.27 -25.90 -1.88
N LYS A 117 -6.91 -25.30 -2.90
CA LYS A 117 -7.80 -26.03 -3.82
C LYS A 117 -7.05 -26.99 -4.74
N ARG A 118 -5.75 -26.78 -4.98
CA ARG A 118 -4.87 -27.66 -5.77
C ARG A 118 -4.22 -28.77 -4.93
N VAL A 119 -4.48 -28.85 -3.63
CA VAL A 119 -4.00 -29.98 -2.81
C VAL A 119 -4.80 -31.23 -3.17
N ASN A 120 -4.07 -32.32 -3.47
CA ASN A 120 -4.67 -33.62 -3.78
C ASN A 120 -5.54 -34.08 -2.59
N PRO A 121 -6.78 -34.55 -2.82
CA PRO A 121 -7.68 -35.01 -1.76
C PRO A 121 -7.05 -36.08 -0.84
N LYS A 122 -6.18 -36.95 -1.37
CA LYS A 122 -5.47 -37.97 -0.58
C LYS A 122 -4.41 -37.38 0.36
N ASP A 123 -3.84 -36.22 -0.01
CA ASP A 123 -2.85 -35.50 0.78
C ASP A 123 -3.48 -34.57 1.84
N LEU A 124 -4.80 -34.33 1.76
CA LEU A 124 -5.52 -33.38 2.61
C LEU A 124 -5.38 -33.68 4.11
N PHE A 125 -5.51 -34.95 4.50
CA PHE A 125 -5.43 -35.37 5.90
C PHE A 125 -4.09 -35.99 6.29
N THR A 126 -3.22 -36.29 5.31
CA THR A 126 -1.91 -36.92 5.55
C THR A 126 -0.76 -35.92 5.55
N LYS A 127 -0.87 -34.82 4.80
CA LYS A 127 0.13 -33.72 4.77
C LYS A 127 -0.46 -32.36 5.10
N GLY A 128 -1.78 -32.29 5.31
CA GLY A 128 -2.44 -31.05 5.72
C GLY A 128 -2.09 -30.63 7.16
N PRO A 129 -2.57 -29.45 7.58
CA PRO A 129 -2.31 -28.91 8.92
C PRO A 129 -2.78 -29.84 10.04
N GLU A 130 -3.78 -30.69 9.77
CA GLU A 130 -4.33 -31.66 10.73
C GLU A 130 -3.67 -33.04 10.69
N ALA A 131 -2.59 -33.25 9.91
CA ALA A 131 -1.96 -34.56 9.76
C ALA A 131 -1.48 -35.17 11.08
N HIS A 132 -1.06 -34.33 12.02
CA HIS A 132 -0.61 -34.74 13.36
C HIS A 132 -1.74 -35.28 14.26
N LEU A 133 -3.01 -35.12 13.86
CA LEU A 133 -4.18 -35.54 14.65
C LEU A 133 -4.63 -36.97 14.34
N TYR A 134 -4.03 -37.63 13.35
CA TYR A 134 -4.50 -38.91 12.82
C TYR A 134 -3.36 -39.92 12.71
N SER A 135 -3.63 -41.19 13.04
CA SER A 135 -2.62 -42.27 13.04
C SER A 135 -2.80 -43.30 11.92
N LYS A 136 -4.05 -43.56 11.50
CA LYS A 136 -4.39 -44.53 10.46
C LYS A 136 -5.37 -43.93 9.45
N PHE A 137 -5.22 -44.31 8.18
CA PHE A 137 -6.00 -43.79 7.06
C PHE A 137 -6.53 -44.95 6.20
N ASP A 138 -7.63 -44.73 5.49
CA ASP A 138 -8.18 -45.67 4.51
C ASP A 138 -7.50 -45.53 3.13
N GLU A 139 -7.86 -46.37 2.15
CA GLU A 139 -7.30 -46.34 0.78
C GLU A 139 -7.54 -45.02 0.03
N ARG A 140 -8.49 -44.21 0.51
CA ARG A 140 -8.86 -42.90 -0.02
C ARG A 140 -8.09 -41.77 0.69
N GLY A 141 -7.34 -42.07 1.75
CA GLY A 141 -6.61 -41.09 2.56
C GLY A 141 -7.47 -40.41 3.63
N VAL A 142 -8.66 -40.95 3.95
CA VAL A 142 -9.54 -40.46 5.03
C VAL A 142 -9.11 -41.08 6.36
N PRO A 143 -8.96 -40.29 7.44
CA PRO A 143 -8.59 -40.82 8.75
C PRO A 143 -9.59 -41.86 9.29
N THR A 144 -9.08 -42.94 9.87
CA THR A 144 -9.86 -43.96 10.58
C THR A 144 -9.63 -43.94 12.08
N HIS A 145 -8.41 -43.57 12.52
CA HIS A 145 -8.03 -43.48 13.93
C HIS A 145 -7.37 -42.13 14.23
N MET A 146 -7.60 -41.61 15.43
CA MET A 146 -6.93 -40.41 15.93
C MET A 146 -5.46 -40.72 16.29
N ALA A 147 -4.67 -39.67 16.55
CA ALA A 147 -3.26 -39.78 16.95
C ALA A 147 -3.08 -40.69 18.18
N ASP A 148 -4.07 -40.70 19.07
CA ASP A 148 -4.08 -41.46 20.33
C ASP A 148 -4.38 -42.96 20.12
N GLY A 149 -4.66 -43.37 18.88
CA GLY A 149 -5.01 -44.75 18.53
C GLY A 149 -6.50 -45.08 18.72
N GLU A 150 -7.32 -44.14 19.18
CA GLU A 150 -8.77 -44.32 19.27
C GLU A 150 -9.45 -44.27 17.89
N GLU A 151 -10.47 -45.12 17.69
CA GLU A 151 -11.29 -45.08 16.48
C GLU A 151 -12.12 -43.79 16.41
N ILE A 152 -12.16 -43.20 15.22
CA ILE A 152 -12.90 -41.97 14.99
C ILE A 152 -14.40 -42.26 15.06
N SER A 153 -15.12 -41.52 15.91
CA SER A 153 -16.56 -41.68 16.05
C SER A 153 -17.31 -41.44 14.73
N GLU A 154 -18.40 -42.18 14.51
CA GLU A 154 -19.25 -42.10 13.31
C GLU A 154 -19.65 -40.66 12.91
N LYS A 155 -19.91 -39.79 13.90
CA LYS A 155 -20.22 -38.37 13.65
C LYS A 155 -19.03 -37.58 13.10
N LYS A 156 -17.81 -37.84 13.59
CA LYS A 156 -16.57 -37.21 13.10
C LYS A 156 -16.17 -37.78 11.74
N LYS A 157 -16.31 -39.10 11.55
CA LYS A 157 -16.04 -39.78 10.27
C LYS A 157 -16.87 -39.20 9.13
N LYS A 158 -18.19 -39.02 9.33
CA LYS A 158 -19.07 -38.36 8.35
C LYS A 158 -18.68 -36.90 8.05
N LYS A 159 -18.08 -36.17 9.00
CA LYS A 159 -17.56 -34.82 8.75
C LYS A 159 -16.30 -34.85 7.90
N LEU A 160 -15.37 -35.77 8.18
CA LEU A 160 -14.14 -35.96 7.42
C LEU A 160 -14.42 -36.43 5.99
N GLU A 161 -15.37 -37.34 5.79
CA GLU A 161 -15.81 -37.76 4.45
C GLU A 161 -16.43 -36.59 3.66
N LYS A 162 -17.28 -35.77 4.30
CA LYS A 162 -17.81 -34.56 3.64
C LYS A 162 -16.71 -33.55 3.28
N ALA A 163 -15.71 -33.38 4.12
CA ALA A 163 -14.56 -32.51 3.84
C ALA A 163 -13.70 -33.06 2.68
N TYR A 164 -13.49 -34.37 2.65
CA TYR A 164 -12.83 -35.06 1.54
C TYR A 164 -13.58 -34.86 0.21
N ASP A 165 -14.89 -35.10 0.18
CA ASP A 165 -15.71 -34.97 -1.03
C ASP A 165 -15.76 -33.53 -1.55
N LEU A 166 -15.79 -32.55 -0.63
CA LEU A 166 -15.72 -31.14 -1.00
C LEU A 166 -14.37 -30.78 -1.61
N GLN A 167 -13.26 -31.24 -1.00
CA GLN A 167 -11.93 -31.01 -1.55
C GLN A 167 -11.74 -31.70 -2.89
N LYS A 168 -12.25 -32.92 -3.05
CA LYS A 168 -12.23 -33.65 -4.33
C LYS A 168 -12.89 -32.86 -5.45
N LYS A 169 -14.10 -32.32 -5.21
CA LYS A 169 -14.79 -31.45 -6.17
C LYS A 169 -14.02 -30.18 -6.47
N ASN A 170 -13.37 -29.58 -5.48
CA ASN A 170 -12.56 -28.37 -5.67
C ASN A 170 -11.28 -28.65 -6.48
N TYR A 171 -10.62 -29.77 -6.21
CA TYR A 171 -9.42 -30.22 -6.91
C TYR A 171 -9.73 -30.58 -8.37
N GLU A 172 -10.81 -31.32 -8.63
CA GLU A 172 -11.28 -31.64 -9.99
C GLU A 172 -11.58 -30.37 -10.80
N LYS A 173 -12.27 -29.39 -10.19
CA LYS A 173 -12.53 -28.09 -10.83
C LYS A 173 -11.25 -27.29 -11.09
N ALA A 174 -10.31 -27.29 -10.14
CA ALA A 174 -9.04 -26.60 -10.29
C ALA A 174 -8.15 -27.21 -11.39
N MET A 175 -8.10 -28.55 -11.45
CA MET A 175 -7.36 -29.30 -12.48
C MET A 175 -7.97 -29.11 -13.87
N ALA A 176 -9.31 -29.12 -13.98
CA ALA A 176 -10.00 -28.84 -15.23
C ALA A 176 -9.73 -27.41 -15.74
N ALA A 177 -9.75 -26.42 -14.84
CA ALA A 177 -9.45 -25.03 -15.18
C ALA A 177 -7.99 -24.79 -15.61
N SER A 178 -7.03 -25.56 -15.06
CA SER A 178 -5.63 -25.51 -15.49
C SER A 178 -5.34 -26.24 -16.80
N ALA A 179 -6.23 -27.14 -17.24
CA ALA A 179 -6.08 -27.86 -18.51
C ALA A 179 -6.71 -27.12 -19.71
N SER A 180 -7.53 -26.10 -19.45
CA SER A 180 -8.30 -25.35 -20.47
C SER A 180 -7.77 -23.93 -20.76
N GLY A 181 -6.60 -23.56 -20.23
CA GLY A 181 -5.96 -22.25 -20.46
C GLY A 181 -4.47 -22.41 -20.73
#